data_AF-A0A7W3G132-F1
#
_entry.id   AF-A0A7W3G132-F1
#
_cell.length_a   1.000
_cell.length_b   1.000
_cell.length_c   1.000
_cell.angle_alpha   90.00
_cell.angle_beta   90.00
_cell.angle_gamma   90.00
#
_symmetry.space_group_name_H-M   'P 1'
#
loop_
_entity.id
_entity.type
_entity.pdbx_description
1 polymer ?
#
loop_
_entity_poly.entity_id
_entity_poly.type
_entity_poly.pdbx_seq_one_letter_code
_entity_poly.pdbx_strand_id
1 'polypeptide(L)'
;MESSDPKKRKKVVAYLHPTLYPQDSLTQQTIDSLPIQMRGDFYRQSLICGAALYSVDPRLLTLISGFFSEKITAENLVKLIEQTTGYTSTSIDISVLKNIIGASSENKSESITSKDDFEEQTRRNLSMLKK
;
A
#
# COMPACT_ATOMS: atom_id res chain seq x y z
N MET A 1 7.22 27.79 -10.81
CA MET A 1 6.98 26.35 -10.98
C MET A 1 8.13 25.63 -10.32
N GLU A 2 7.90 25.05 -9.16
CA GLU A 2 8.93 24.40 -8.34
C GLU A 2 9.35 23.11 -9.04
N SER A 3 10.63 23.01 -9.40
CA SER A 3 11.19 21.82 -10.05
C SER A 3 11.10 20.65 -9.07
N SER A 4 10.19 19.71 -9.31
CA SER A 4 10.05 18.52 -8.49
C SER A 4 11.29 17.63 -8.70
N ASP A 5 12.22 17.65 -7.75
CA ASP A 5 13.29 16.67 -7.68
C ASP A 5 12.66 15.26 -7.63
N PRO A 6 12.88 14.40 -8.65
CA PRO A 6 12.23 13.10 -8.76
C PRO A 6 12.60 12.14 -7.61
N LYS A 7 13.58 12.49 -6.77
CA LYS A 7 13.98 11.71 -5.59
C LYS A 7 13.34 12.17 -4.28
N LYS A 8 12.50 13.22 -4.29
CA LYS A 8 11.92 13.77 -3.05
C LYS A 8 10.67 12.98 -2.63
N ARG A 9 10.78 12.21 -1.54
CA ARG A 9 9.64 11.52 -0.91
C ARG A 9 8.59 12.53 -0.43
N LYS A 10 7.33 12.33 -0.80
CA LYS A 10 6.18 13.12 -0.31
C LYS A 10 5.62 12.49 0.97
N LYS A 11 5.50 13.29 2.04
CA LYS A 11 4.79 12.88 3.27
C LYS A 11 3.28 13.05 3.06
N VAL A 12 2.51 12.02 3.40
CA VAL A 12 1.04 12.04 3.41
C VAL A 12 0.59 11.75 4.85
N VAL A 13 -0.40 12.50 5.34
CA VAL A 13 -0.99 12.32 6.66
C VAL A 13 -2.50 12.25 6.49
N ALA A 14 -3.11 11.21 7.04
CA ALA A 14 -4.56 11.01 7.09
C ALA A 14 -4.92 10.49 8.48
N TYR A 15 -6.16 10.71 8.90
CA TYR A 15 -6.67 10.31 10.20
C TYR A 15 -7.78 9.28 10.01
N LEU A 16 -7.74 8.24 10.83
CA LEU A 16 -8.86 7.34 11.04
C LEU A 16 -9.66 7.86 12.25
N HIS A 17 -10.97 7.69 12.22
CA HIS A 17 -11.89 8.02 13.30
C HIS A 17 -12.66 6.76 13.78
N PRO A 18 -11.99 5.81 14.47
CA PRO A 18 -12.56 4.51 14.86
C PRO A 18 -13.84 4.58 15.69
N THR A 19 -14.04 5.66 16.44
CA THR A 19 -15.24 5.88 17.26
C THR A 19 -16.45 6.32 16.46
N LEU A 20 -16.23 6.90 15.28
CA LEU A 20 -17.28 7.42 14.39
C LEU A 20 -17.61 6.44 13.28
N TYR A 21 -16.60 5.72 12.79
CA TYR A 21 -16.71 4.88 11.60
C TYR A 21 -16.24 3.45 11.88
N PRO A 22 -17.12 2.44 11.80
CA PRO A 22 -16.75 1.04 11.99
C PRO A 22 -15.64 0.57 11.05
N GLN A 23 -15.65 1.03 9.80
CA GLN A 23 -14.62 0.71 8.81
C GLN A 23 -13.23 1.24 9.21
N ASP A 24 -13.17 2.37 9.91
CA ASP A 24 -11.92 2.94 10.42
C ASP A 24 -11.38 2.10 11.57
N SER A 25 -12.27 1.62 12.45
CA SER A 25 -11.92 0.67 13.51
C SER A 25 -11.39 -0.66 12.95
N LEU A 26 -12.07 -1.23 11.94
CA LEU A 26 -11.61 -2.45 11.28
C LEU A 26 -10.28 -2.25 10.56
N THR A 27 -10.09 -1.08 9.94
CA THR A 27 -8.83 -0.71 9.29
C THR A 27 -7.70 -0.65 10.30
N GLN A 28 -7.95 -0.02 11.46
CA GLN A 28 -6.98 0.03 12.55
C GLN A 28 -6.63 -1.39 13.06
N GLN A 29 -7.62 -2.25 13.31
CA GLN A 29 -7.38 -3.63 13.74
C GLN A 29 -6.54 -4.41 12.72
N THR A 30 -6.83 -4.23 11.43
CA THR A 30 -6.07 -4.84 10.33
C THR A 30 -4.61 -4.39 10.38
N ILE A 31 -4.36 -3.08 10.48
CA ILE A 31 -3.02 -2.52 10.61
C ILE A 31 -2.30 -3.05 11.85
N ASP A 32 -3.00 -3.13 12.98
CA ASP A 32 -2.42 -3.53 14.26
C ASP A 32 -2.03 -5.01 14.29
N SER A 33 -2.71 -5.86 13.51
CA SER A 33 -2.34 -7.26 13.32
C SER A 33 -1.06 -7.47 12.51
N LEU A 34 -0.60 -6.46 11.76
CA LEU A 34 0.59 -6.57 10.92
C LEU A 34 1.88 -6.36 11.74
N PRO A 35 2.97 -7.08 11.40
CA PRO A 35 4.31 -6.79 11.93
C PRO A 35 4.69 -5.33 11.67
N ILE A 36 5.29 -4.67 12.67
CA ILE A 36 5.64 -3.24 12.61
C ILE A 36 6.44 -2.90 11.35
N GLN A 37 7.37 -3.78 10.95
CA GLN A 37 8.23 -3.58 9.78
C GLN A 37 7.44 -3.55 8.46
N MET A 38 6.26 -4.18 8.40
CA MET A 38 5.41 -4.26 7.22
C MET A 38 4.41 -3.10 7.10
N ARG A 39 4.13 -2.37 8.20
CA ARG A 39 3.09 -1.34 8.23
C ARG A 39 3.38 -0.19 7.26
N GLY A 40 4.65 0.22 7.14
CA GLY A 40 5.05 1.28 6.22
C GLY A 40 4.75 0.96 4.75
N ASP A 41 5.06 -0.27 4.33
CA ASP A 41 4.75 -0.74 2.97
C ASP A 41 3.25 -0.93 2.76
N PHE A 42 2.54 -1.45 3.77
CA PHE A 42 1.09 -1.54 3.73
C PHE A 42 0.46 -0.17 3.46
N TYR A 43 0.82 0.88 4.21
CA TYR A 43 0.28 2.24 3.98
C TYR A 43 0.55 2.75 2.56
N ARG A 44 1.77 2.55 2.07
CA ARG A 44 2.16 2.97 0.72
C ARG A 44 1.32 2.25 -0.33
N GLN A 45 1.18 0.93 -0.21
CA GLN A 45 0.44 0.10 -1.14
C GLN A 45 -1.07 0.39 -1.08
N SER A 46 -1.63 0.63 0.10
CA SER A 46 -3.04 1.04 0.27
C SER A 46 -3.34 2.35 -0.45
N LEU A 47 -2.44 3.35 -0.37
CA LEU A 47 -2.59 4.61 -1.10
C LEU A 47 -2.54 4.41 -2.63
N ILE A 48 -1.61 3.58 -3.12
CA ILE A 48 -1.49 3.26 -4.56
C ILE A 48 -2.74 2.50 -5.03
N CYS A 49 -3.20 1.52 -4.25
CA CYS A 49 -4.42 0.76 -4.53
C CYS A 49 -5.64 1.70 -4.62
N GLY A 50 -5.79 2.61 -3.65
CA GLY A 50 -6.88 3.58 -3.67
C GLY A 50 -6.85 4.50 -4.89
N ALA A 51 -5.65 4.96 -5.29
CA ALA A 51 -5.49 5.75 -6.51
C ALA A 51 -5.81 4.96 -7.78
N ALA A 52 -5.44 3.67 -7.85
CA ALA A 52 -5.76 2.80 -8.96
C ALA A 52 -7.28 2.60 -9.09
N LEU A 53 -7.97 2.32 -7.97
CA LEU A 53 -9.42 2.18 -7.93
C LEU A 53 -10.12 3.47 -8.39
N TYR A 54 -9.68 4.63 -7.90
CA TYR A 54 -10.21 5.93 -8.31
C TYR A 54 -10.02 6.21 -9.80
N SER A 55 -8.90 5.75 -10.39
CA SER A 55 -8.59 5.94 -11.81
C SER A 55 -9.47 5.08 -12.72
N VAL A 56 -9.96 3.93 -12.23
CA VAL A 56 -10.94 3.09 -12.96
C VAL A 56 -12.32 3.74 -12.94
N ASP A 57 -12.80 4.11 -11.75
CA ASP A 57 -14.01 4.92 -11.57
C ASP A 57 -13.92 5.67 -10.23
N PRO A 58 -14.09 7.01 -10.20
CA PRO A 58 -13.97 7.82 -8.99
C PRO A 58 -14.82 7.37 -7.81
N ARG A 59 -15.96 6.71 -8.06
CA ARG A 59 -16.89 6.24 -7.03
C ARG A 59 -16.37 5.00 -6.30
N LEU A 60 -15.53 4.17 -6.95
CA LEU A 60 -15.08 2.89 -6.40
C LEU A 60 -14.34 3.04 -5.08
N LEU A 61 -13.46 4.04 -4.96
CA LEU A 61 -12.70 4.26 -3.74
C LEU A 61 -13.64 4.50 -2.54
N THR A 62 -14.64 5.37 -2.73
CA THR A 62 -15.63 5.71 -1.69
C THR A 62 -16.54 4.52 -1.39
N LEU A 63 -17.00 3.81 -2.41
CA LEU A 63 -17.89 2.66 -2.24
C LEU A 63 -17.19 1.49 -1.55
N ILE A 64 -15.96 1.15 -1.95
CA ILE A 64 -15.20 0.06 -1.34
C ILE A 64 -14.83 0.38 0.11
N SER A 65 -14.41 1.61 0.39
CA SER A 65 -14.12 2.03 1.78
C SER A 65 -15.38 2.03 2.66
N GLY A 66 -16.53 2.48 2.15
CA GLY A 66 -17.80 2.42 2.87
C GLY A 66 -18.38 1.01 3.01
N PHE A 67 -18.06 0.10 2.08
CA PHE A 67 -18.50 -1.29 2.11
C PHE A 67 -17.62 -2.19 2.98
N PHE A 68 -16.44 -1.71 3.37
CA PHE A 68 -15.50 -2.48 4.18
C PHE A 68 -16.12 -2.84 5.54
N SER A 69 -16.26 -4.15 5.76
CA SER A 69 -16.84 -4.76 6.95
C SER A 69 -16.20 -6.13 7.16
N GLU A 70 -16.42 -6.75 8.33
CA GLU A 70 -15.89 -8.07 8.66
C GLU A 70 -16.34 -9.20 7.71
N LYS A 71 -17.42 -8.98 6.94
CA LYS A 71 -18.06 -9.98 6.08
C LYS A 71 -17.84 -9.74 4.59
N ILE A 72 -16.93 -8.85 4.22
CA ILE A 72 -16.63 -8.59 2.82
C ILE A 72 -16.03 -9.84 2.16
N THR A 73 -16.62 -10.26 1.04
CA THR A 73 -16.13 -11.40 0.24
C THR A 73 -15.58 -10.90 -1.09
N ALA A 74 -14.77 -11.73 -1.74
CA ALA A 74 -14.30 -11.46 -3.09
C ALA A 74 -15.46 -11.28 -4.09
N GLU A 75 -16.53 -12.06 -3.97
CA GLU A 75 -17.72 -11.94 -4.81
C GLU A 75 -18.39 -10.58 -4.63
N ASN A 76 -18.52 -10.09 -3.39
CA ASN A 76 -19.11 -8.78 -3.13
C ASN A 76 -18.29 -7.66 -3.79
N LEU A 77 -16.97 -7.76 -3.74
CA LEU A 77 -16.07 -6.79 -4.38
C LEU A 77 -16.20 -6.82 -5.91
N VAL A 78 -16.23 -8.01 -6.52
CA VAL A 78 -16.44 -8.15 -7.97
C VAL A 78 -17.75 -7.51 -8.37
N LYS A 79 -18.86 -7.90 -7.71
CA LYS A 79 -20.19 -7.33 -8.01
C LYS A 79 -20.21 -5.82 -7.84
N LEU A 80 -19.57 -5.28 -6.80
CA LEU A 80 -19.49 -3.83 -6.61
C LEU A 80 -18.76 -3.14 -7.77
N ILE A 81 -17.65 -3.72 -8.24
CA ILE A 81 -16.90 -3.19 -9.38
C ILE A 81 -17.73 -3.26 -10.66
N GLU A 82 -18.36 -4.39 -10.95
CA GLU A 82 -19.18 -4.57 -12.14
C GLU A 82 -20.36 -3.58 -12.17
N GLN A 83 -21.07 -3.42 -11.05
CA GLN A 83 -22.20 -2.49 -10.95
C GLN A 83 -21.77 -1.03 -11.05
N THR A 84 -20.61 -0.68 -10.49
CA THR A 84 -20.14 0.71 -10.53
C THR A 84 -19.65 1.06 -11.94
N THR A 85 -18.88 0.18 -12.57
CA THR A 85 -18.20 0.47 -13.85
C THR A 85 -19.04 0.11 -15.08
N GLY A 86 -20.10 -0.69 -14.93
CA GLY A 86 -20.84 -1.28 -16.05
C GLY A 86 -20.06 -2.36 -16.80
N TYR A 87 -18.86 -2.73 -16.31
CA TYR A 87 -18.03 -3.77 -16.91
C TYR A 87 -18.44 -5.14 -16.39
N THR A 88 -18.78 -6.08 -17.27
CA THR A 88 -18.99 -7.49 -16.92
C THR A 88 -17.73 -8.28 -17.24
N SER A 89 -17.15 -8.93 -16.23
CA SER A 89 -15.86 -9.62 -16.40
C SER A 89 -16.00 -10.79 -17.37
N THR A 90 -15.50 -10.63 -18.60
CA THR A 90 -15.54 -11.66 -19.64
C THR A 90 -14.12 -12.19 -19.84
N SER A 91 -13.63 -12.94 -18.84
CA SER A 91 -12.26 -13.46 -18.73
C SER A 91 -11.16 -12.40 -18.63
N ILE A 92 -10.30 -12.53 -17.62
CA ILE A 92 -9.05 -11.77 -17.52
C ILE A 92 -8.02 -12.49 -18.40
N ASP A 93 -7.28 -11.77 -19.23
CA ASP A 93 -6.07 -12.32 -19.83
C ASP A 93 -5.06 -12.62 -18.70
N ILE A 94 -5.00 -13.90 -18.33
CA ILE A 94 -4.18 -14.42 -17.23
C ILE A 94 -2.70 -14.08 -17.44
N SER A 95 -2.28 -13.86 -18.68
CA SER A 95 -0.91 -13.48 -19.05
C SER A 95 -0.51 -12.14 -18.43
N VAL A 96 -1.42 -11.17 -18.39
CA VAL A 96 -1.19 -9.85 -17.78
C VAL A 96 -1.04 -9.98 -16.26
N LEU A 97 -1.87 -10.81 -15.61
CA LEU A 97 -1.78 -11.04 -14.16
C LEU A 97 -0.47 -11.72 -13.77
N LYS A 98 -0.01 -12.71 -14.56
CA LYS A 98 1.26 -13.41 -14.31
C LYS A 98 2.45 -12.45 -14.31
N ASN A 99 2.47 -11.48 -15.23
CA ASN A 99 3.53 -10.50 -15.32
C ASN A 99 3.56 -9.56 -14.10
N ILE A 100 2.39 -9.12 -13.63
CA ILE A 100 2.28 -8.26 -12.43
C ILE A 100 2.75 -9.02 -11.17
N ILE A 101 2.35 -10.29 -11.02
CA ILE A 101 2.74 -11.12 -9.89
C ILE A 101 4.25 -11.43 -9.93
N GLY A 102 4.80 -11.75 -11.10
CA GLY A 102 6.24 -11.97 -11.30
C GLY A 102 7.08 -10.76 -10.91
N ALA A 103 6.71 -9.57 -11.39
CA ALA A 103 7.42 -8.33 -11.09
C ALA A 103 7.40 -7.96 -9.59
N SER A 104 6.37 -8.38 -8.83
CA SER A 104 6.30 -8.13 -7.39
C SER A 104 7.26 -9.00 -6.56
N SER A 105 7.71 -10.15 -7.08
CA SER A 105 8.64 -11.04 -6.40
C SER A 105 10.11 -10.65 -6.59
N GLU A 106 10.46 -10.07 -7.75
CA GLU A 106 11.85 -9.71 -8.09
C GLU A 106 12.34 -8.46 -7.33
N ASN A 107 11.44 -7.57 -6.90
CA ASN A 107 11.81 -6.33 -6.21
C ASN A 107 12.14 -6.50 -4.71
N LYS A 108 12.06 -7.72 -4.15
CA LYS A 108 12.37 -7.97 -2.73
C LYS A 108 13.84 -8.35 -2.50
N SER A 109 14.60 -8.68 -3.54
CA SER A 109 16.01 -9.10 -3.41
C SER A 109 17.03 -7.94 -3.43
N GLU A 110 16.66 -6.74 -3.88
CA GLU A 110 17.61 -5.62 -4.04
C GLU A 110 17.78 -4.69 -2.83
N SER A 111 17.33 -5.06 -1.62
CA SER A 111 17.54 -4.21 -0.42
C SER A 111 18.17 -4.89 0.80
N ILE A 112 18.77 -6.07 0.63
CA ILE A 112 19.70 -6.61 1.64
C ILE A 112 21.14 -6.39 1.15
N THR A 113 21.53 -5.13 0.98
CA THR A 113 22.95 -4.76 0.90
C THR A 113 23.51 -4.57 2.30
N SER A 114 24.27 -5.59 2.70
CA SER A 114 25.42 -5.59 3.62
C SER A 114 25.24 -5.04 5.05
N LYS A 115 25.15 -5.96 6.02
CA LYS A 115 25.46 -5.71 7.45
C LYS A 115 26.83 -5.05 7.65
N ASP A 116 27.76 -5.20 6.71
CA ASP A 116 29.11 -4.64 6.77
C ASP A 116 29.10 -3.10 6.77
N ASP A 117 28.14 -2.47 6.07
CA ASP A 117 28.08 -1.01 5.92
C ASP A 117 27.64 -0.33 7.24
N PHE A 118 26.77 -0.99 8.02
CA PHE A 118 26.34 -0.47 9.33
C PHE A 118 27.44 -0.51 10.38
N GLU A 119 28.26 -1.57 10.38
CA GLU A 119 29.36 -1.71 11.34
C GLU A 119 30.48 -0.70 11.07
N GLU A 120 30.81 -0.47 9.80
CA GLU A 120 31.81 0.51 9.39
C GLU A 120 31.35 1.95 9.68
N GLN A 121 30.06 2.24 9.45
CA GLN A 121 29.48 3.55 9.74
C GLN A 121 29.37 3.81 11.25
N THR A 122 29.09 2.77 12.05
CA THR A 122 29.10 2.85 13.52
C THR A 122 30.52 3.12 14.05
N ARG A 123 31.54 2.42 13.52
CA ARG A 123 32.95 2.65 13.88
C ARG A 123 33.42 4.06 13.53
N ARG A 124 33.03 4.57 12.36
CA ARG A 124 33.36 5.93 11.91
C ARG A 124 32.73 7.01 12.81
N ASN A 125 31.51 6.81 13.26
CA ASN A 125 30.84 7.77 14.15
C ASN A 125 31.44 7.75 15.56
N LEU A 126 31.85 6.58 16.06
CA LEU A 126 32.50 6.46 17.37
C LEU A 126 33.90 7.12 17.39
N SER A 127 34.66 7.03 16.29
CA SER A 127 36.00 7.64 16.22
C SER A 127 35.95 9.17 16.20
N MET A 128 34.84 9.76 15.75
CA MET A 128 34.60 11.20 15.74
C MET A 128 34.23 11.78 17.11
N LEU A 129 33.86 10.95 18.09
CA LEU A 129 33.52 11.37 19.45
C LEU A 129 34.74 11.53 20.38
N LYS A 130 35.93 11.07 19.97
CA LYS A 130 37.16 11.15 20.78
C LYS A 130 38.07 12.30 20.33
N LYS A 131 37.55 13.52 20.30
CA LYS A 131 38.37 14.73 20.16
C LYS A 131 37.94 15.80 21.15
#